data_AF-A0A9X5F9N0-F1
#
_entry.id   AF-A0A9X5F9N0-F1
#
_cell.length_a   1.000
_cell.length_b   1.000
_cell.length_c   1.000
_cell.angle_alpha   90.00
_cell.angle_beta   90.00
_cell.angle_gamma   90.00
#
_symmetry.space_group_name_H-M   'P 1'
#
loop_
_entity.id
_entity.type
_entity.pdbx_description
1 polymer ?
#
loop_
_entity_poly.entity_id
_entity_poly.type
_entity_poly.pdbx_seq_one_letter_code
_entity_poly.pdbx_strand_id
1 'polypeptide(L)'
;MARFRSGMLLAVVGATSLAGCTSGDAQCAAPRVTVEPERVVAGGTVTVTGEGFLAACHDQGEGPSPVSTGLPLTLAPDTEGTETVLFGTFDAAADASVRTSVTVPAETPPGPATLTLGRASVGIEVAVP
;
A
#
# COMPACT_ATOMS: atom_id res chain seq x y z
N MET A 1 5.36 62.02 47.40
CA MET A 1 4.65 60.73 47.20
C MET A 1 4.38 60.57 45.72
N ALA A 2 5.15 59.72 45.05
CA ALA A 2 5.20 59.63 43.59
C ALA A 2 4.05 58.78 43.02
N ARG A 3 3.31 59.35 42.07
CA ARG A 3 2.33 58.67 41.22
C ARG A 3 3.04 58.27 39.93
N PHE A 4 3.34 56.98 39.74
CA PHE A 4 3.91 56.49 38.48
C PHE A 4 2.81 55.97 37.57
N ARG A 5 2.67 56.63 36.42
CA ARG A 5 1.69 56.39 35.37
C ARG A 5 2.18 55.28 34.44
N SER A 6 1.19 54.64 33.81
CA SER A 6 1.22 53.75 32.65
C SER A 6 2.42 53.81 31.72
N GLY A 7 2.79 52.65 31.18
CA GLY A 7 3.59 52.57 29.96
C GLY A 7 3.78 51.16 29.41
N MET A 8 2.84 50.75 28.55
CA MET A 8 3.14 50.11 27.26
C MET A 8 3.76 48.70 27.27
N LEU A 9 2.89 47.69 27.32
CA LEU A 9 3.20 46.32 26.86
C LEU A 9 3.46 46.34 25.35
N LEU A 10 4.70 46.07 24.98
CA LEU A 10 5.16 45.91 23.60
C LEU A 10 4.65 44.58 23.04
N ALA A 11 3.67 44.62 22.13
CA ALA A 11 3.24 43.45 21.36
C ALA A 11 4.21 43.23 20.18
N VAL A 12 5.14 42.29 20.32
CA VAL A 12 5.95 41.80 19.19
C VAL A 12 5.13 40.74 18.46
N VAL A 13 4.48 41.17 17.38
CA VAL A 13 3.90 40.30 16.35
C VAL A 13 5.06 39.75 15.53
N GLY A 14 5.61 38.60 15.97
CA GLY A 14 6.53 37.81 15.17
C GLY A 14 5.74 37.04 14.12
N ALA A 15 5.68 37.57 12.91
CA ALA A 15 5.16 36.85 11.74
C ALA A 15 6.12 35.69 11.40
N THR A 16 5.90 34.53 12.02
CA THR A 16 6.51 33.28 11.58
C THR A 16 5.89 32.90 10.24
N SER A 17 6.54 33.31 9.16
CA SER A 17 6.33 32.77 7.83
C SER A 17 6.75 31.31 7.82
N LEU A 18 5.83 30.43 8.21
CA LEU A 18 5.86 29.01 7.89
C LEU A 18 5.79 28.92 6.37
N ALA A 19 6.94 28.68 5.75
CA ALA A 19 7.01 28.22 4.37
C ALA A 19 6.07 27.01 4.26
N GLY A 20 5.04 27.15 3.43
CA GLY A 20 4.03 26.13 3.24
C GLY A 20 4.67 24.83 2.80
N CYS A 21 4.62 23.82 3.66
CA CYS A 21 4.57 22.44 3.22
C CYS A 21 3.23 22.27 2.50
N THR A 22 3.18 22.60 1.21
CA THR A 22 2.11 22.11 0.34
C THR A 22 2.45 20.67 -0.04
N SER A 23 2.41 19.78 0.95
CA SER A 23 2.14 18.37 0.66
C SER A 23 0.69 18.35 0.15
N GLY A 24 0.52 18.45 -1.16
CA GLY A 24 -0.69 17.95 -1.78
C GLY A 24 -0.69 16.46 -1.52
N ASP A 25 -1.33 16.04 -0.43
CA ASP A 25 -1.60 14.64 -0.16
C ASP A 25 -2.48 14.17 -1.33
N ALA A 26 -1.89 13.41 -2.25
CA ALA A 26 -2.64 12.72 -3.29
C ALA A 26 -3.80 11.97 -2.60
N GLN A 27 -5.05 12.32 -2.90
CA GLN A 27 -6.24 11.85 -2.18
C GLN A 27 -6.65 10.44 -2.60
N CYS A 28 -5.88 9.80 -3.48
CA CYS A 28 -6.19 8.48 -3.99
C CYS A 28 -6.25 7.44 -2.88
N ALA A 29 -7.29 6.60 -2.92
CA ALA A 29 -7.37 5.44 -2.05
C ALA A 29 -6.16 4.52 -2.29
N ALA A 30 -5.59 3.98 -1.22
CA ALA A 30 -4.56 2.96 -1.31
C ALA A 30 -5.09 1.72 -2.04
N PRO A 31 -4.25 1.02 -2.83
CA PRO A 31 -4.66 -0.21 -3.49
C PRO A 31 -5.01 -1.28 -2.46
N ARG A 32 -5.87 -2.20 -2.88
CA ARG A 32 -6.32 -3.34 -2.08
C ARG A 32 -6.02 -4.62 -2.81
N VAL A 33 -5.78 -5.68 -2.05
CA VAL A 33 -5.65 -7.03 -2.59
C VAL A 33 -6.47 -7.98 -1.73
N THR A 34 -7.12 -8.92 -2.39
CA THR A 34 -7.90 -10.01 -1.80
C THR A 34 -7.50 -11.31 -2.46
N VAL A 35 -7.81 -12.42 -1.80
CA VAL A 35 -7.38 -13.74 -2.22
C VAL A 35 -8.47 -14.76 -1.91
N GLU A 36 -8.71 -15.69 -2.83
CA GLU A 36 -9.70 -16.75 -2.67
C GLU A 36 -9.15 -18.08 -3.22
N PRO A 37 -9.11 -19.16 -2.42
CA PRO A 37 -9.44 -19.19 -0.99
C PRO A 37 -8.36 -18.52 -0.12
N GLU A 38 -8.75 -18.00 1.05
CA GLU A 38 -7.81 -17.48 2.06
C GLU A 38 -6.99 -18.59 2.76
N ARG A 39 -7.48 -19.84 2.68
CA ARG A 39 -6.81 -21.03 3.19
C ARG A 39 -6.60 -22.03 2.06
N VAL A 40 -5.35 -22.46 1.84
CA VAL A 40 -4.97 -23.31 0.72
C VAL A 40 -3.88 -24.29 1.12
N VAL A 41 -3.93 -25.54 0.65
CA VAL A 41 -2.82 -26.48 0.84
C VAL A 41 -1.64 -26.11 -0.07
N ALA A 42 -0.42 -26.41 0.34
CA ALA A 42 0.74 -26.28 -0.56
C ALA A 42 0.50 -27.08 -1.86
N GLY A 43 0.89 -26.50 -3.01
CA GLY A 43 0.54 -27.02 -4.34
C GLY A 43 -0.87 -26.66 -4.82
N GLY A 44 -1.70 -26.06 -3.98
CA GLY A 44 -3.03 -25.56 -4.33
C GLY A 44 -2.98 -24.20 -5.05
N THR A 45 -4.09 -23.84 -5.69
CA THR A 45 -4.22 -22.59 -6.44
C THR A 45 -5.09 -21.59 -5.69
N VAL A 46 -4.65 -20.33 -5.66
CA VAL A 46 -5.44 -19.19 -5.18
C VAL A 46 -5.67 -18.19 -6.31
N THR A 47 -6.80 -17.50 -6.26
CA THR A 47 -7.10 -16.34 -7.11
C THR A 47 -6.80 -15.07 -6.35
N VAL A 48 -5.90 -14.25 -6.88
CA VAL A 48 -5.53 -12.95 -6.34
C VAL A 48 -6.29 -11.88 -7.12
N THR A 49 -7.01 -11.01 -6.40
CA THR A 49 -7.72 -9.86 -6.99
C THR A 49 -7.20 -8.58 -6.35
N GLY A 50 -6.63 -7.70 -7.18
CA GLY A 50 -6.12 -6.39 -6.82
C GLY A 50 -6.97 -5.25 -7.38
N GLU A 51 -7.11 -4.15 -6.64
CA GLU A 51 -7.88 -2.96 -7.03
C GLU A 51 -7.12 -1.69 -6.67
N GLY A 52 -7.33 -0.61 -7.44
CA GLY A 52 -6.77 0.72 -7.13
C GLY A 52 -5.28 0.86 -7.45
N PHE A 53 -4.73 0.03 -8.35
CA PHE A 53 -3.33 0.06 -8.74
C PHE A 53 -3.01 1.18 -9.74
N LEU A 54 -3.05 2.43 -9.27
CA LEU A 54 -2.61 3.61 -10.03
C LEU A 54 -1.10 3.86 -9.87
N ALA A 55 -0.43 4.27 -10.95
CA ALA A 55 0.98 4.67 -10.97
C ALA A 55 1.17 6.11 -10.47
N ALA A 56 0.19 6.97 -10.71
CA ALA A 56 0.13 8.33 -10.19
C ALA A 56 -1.32 8.72 -9.90
N CYS A 57 -1.51 9.66 -8.98
CA CYS A 57 -2.80 10.25 -8.67
C CYS A 57 -2.92 11.56 -9.46
N HIS A 58 -3.81 11.60 -10.45
CA HIS A 58 -4.15 12.81 -11.21
C HIS A 58 -5.50 13.34 -10.70
N ASP A 59 -5.49 14.00 -9.54
CA ASP A 59 -6.67 14.56 -8.89
C ASP A 59 -6.77 16.09 -8.99
N GLN A 60 -5.85 16.76 -9.70
CA GLN A 60 -5.81 18.22 -9.88
C GLN A 60 -6.04 18.66 -11.34
N GLY A 61 -6.62 17.78 -12.18
CA GLY A 61 -6.99 18.10 -13.55
C GLY A 61 -5.95 17.74 -14.62
N GLU A 62 -4.99 16.87 -14.29
CA GLU A 62 -3.94 16.38 -15.20
C GLU A 62 -4.45 15.35 -16.24
N GLY A 63 -5.74 14.98 -16.16
CA GLY A 63 -6.36 13.96 -17.01
C GLY A 63 -6.51 12.61 -16.29
N PRO A 64 -6.69 11.50 -17.01
CA PRO A 64 -6.84 10.19 -16.39
C PRO A 64 -5.56 9.80 -15.64
N SER A 65 -5.73 9.21 -14.46
CA SER A 65 -4.62 8.65 -13.69
C SER A 65 -4.02 7.44 -14.41
N PRO A 66 -2.70 7.37 -14.62
CA PRO A 66 -2.08 6.21 -15.25
C PRO A 66 -2.16 4.98 -14.33
N VAL A 67 -2.34 3.81 -14.91
CA VAL A 67 -2.36 2.53 -14.19
C VAL A 67 -0.93 2.02 -13.98
N SER A 68 -0.72 1.22 -12.93
CA SER A 68 0.59 0.63 -12.62
C SER A 68 0.93 -0.52 -13.55
N THR A 69 2.20 -0.60 -13.93
CA THR A 69 2.77 -1.72 -14.69
C THR A 69 3.89 -2.38 -13.88
N GLY A 70 4.16 -3.66 -14.13
CA GLY A 70 5.27 -4.38 -13.51
C GLY A 70 5.11 -4.63 -12.01
N LEU A 71 3.88 -4.81 -11.52
CA LEU A 71 3.58 -5.09 -10.11
C LEU A 71 4.08 -6.47 -9.72
N PRO A 72 5.12 -6.62 -8.87
CA PRO A 72 5.56 -7.94 -8.43
C PRO A 72 4.46 -8.60 -7.58
N LEU A 73 4.22 -9.88 -7.82
CA LEU A 73 3.39 -10.72 -6.98
C LEU A 73 4.28 -11.70 -6.22
N THR A 74 4.30 -11.60 -4.90
CA THR A 74 5.14 -12.45 -4.05
C THR A 74 4.36 -13.14 -2.94
N LEU A 75 4.89 -14.26 -2.47
CA LEU A 75 4.45 -14.96 -1.26
C LEU A 75 5.62 -15.06 -0.28
N ALA A 76 5.42 -14.57 0.94
CA ALA A 76 6.38 -14.64 2.03
C ALA A 76 5.77 -15.45 3.19
N PRO A 77 6.19 -16.69 3.42
CA PRO A 77 5.80 -17.46 4.60
C PRO A 77 6.32 -16.78 5.87
N ASP A 78 5.52 -16.74 6.95
CA ASP A 78 5.92 -16.18 8.25
C ASP A 78 6.71 -17.22 9.08
N THR A 79 7.60 -17.94 8.40
CA THR A 79 8.48 -18.94 9.00
C THR A 79 9.92 -18.51 8.78
N GLU A 80 10.66 -18.36 9.87
CA GLU A 80 12.06 -17.92 9.85
C GLU A 80 12.90 -18.79 8.91
N GLY A 81 13.75 -18.15 8.11
CA GLY A 81 14.62 -18.84 7.15
C GLY A 81 13.94 -19.31 5.86
N THR A 82 12.65 -19.00 5.66
CA THR A 82 11.95 -19.33 4.41
C THR A 82 12.07 -18.20 3.40
N GLU A 83 12.38 -18.54 2.15
CA GLU A 83 12.53 -17.56 1.08
C GLU A 83 11.17 -17.01 0.61
N THR A 84 11.18 -15.74 0.20
CA THR A 84 10.03 -15.14 -0.49
C THR A 84 10.00 -15.62 -1.93
N VAL A 85 8.84 -16.10 -2.37
CA VAL A 85 8.61 -16.59 -3.72
C VAL A 85 8.09 -15.47 -4.60
N LEU A 86 8.68 -15.28 -5.79
CA LEU A 86 8.18 -14.37 -6.82
C LEU A 86 7.41 -15.17 -7.89
N PHE A 87 6.12 -14.87 -8.06
CA PHE A 87 5.30 -15.48 -9.11
C PHE A 87 5.46 -14.78 -10.47
N GLY A 88 5.92 -13.53 -10.45
CA GLY A 88 6.11 -12.70 -11.64
C GLY A 88 5.67 -11.27 -11.41
N THR A 89 5.52 -10.53 -12.51
CA THR A 89 5.05 -9.15 -12.52
C THR A 89 3.78 -9.02 -13.34
N PHE A 90 2.84 -8.21 -12.85
CA PHE A 90 1.53 -8.02 -13.46
C PHE A 90 1.28 -6.55 -13.77
N ASP A 91 0.60 -6.29 -14.88
CA ASP A 91 0.12 -4.94 -15.21
C ASP A 91 -1.33 -4.80 -14.77
N ALA A 92 -1.67 -3.64 -14.21
CA ALA A 92 -3.05 -3.31 -13.93
C ALA A 92 -3.81 -3.03 -15.23
N ALA A 93 -5.04 -3.53 -15.31
CA ALA A 93 -5.96 -3.19 -16.37
C ALA A 93 -6.36 -1.70 -16.33
N ALA A 94 -7.05 -1.23 -17.37
CA ALA A 94 -7.44 0.19 -17.50
C ALA A 94 -8.33 0.69 -16.35
N ASP A 95 -9.02 -0.21 -15.64
CA ASP A 95 -9.81 0.07 -14.44
C ASP A 95 -9.00 -0.01 -13.13
N ALA A 96 -7.67 -0.06 -13.23
CA ALA A 96 -6.73 -0.23 -12.13
C ALA A 96 -6.88 -1.54 -11.34
N SER A 97 -7.48 -2.57 -11.95
CA SER A 97 -7.60 -3.91 -11.38
C SER A 97 -6.52 -4.88 -11.86
N VAL A 98 -6.25 -5.92 -11.06
CA VAL A 98 -5.45 -7.09 -11.45
C VAL A 98 -6.22 -8.32 -11.01
N ARG A 99 -6.33 -9.34 -11.86
CA ARG A 99 -6.87 -10.64 -11.47
C ARG A 99 -6.00 -11.74 -12.04
N THR A 100 -5.47 -12.60 -11.18
CA THR A 100 -4.59 -13.69 -11.59
C THR A 100 -4.76 -14.90 -10.67
N SER A 101 -4.41 -16.08 -11.16
CA SER A 101 -4.36 -17.31 -10.36
C SER A 101 -2.91 -17.76 -10.23
N VAL A 102 -2.49 -18.08 -9.01
CA VAL A 102 -1.14 -18.58 -8.72
C VAL A 102 -1.22 -19.85 -7.91
N THR A 103 -0.27 -20.75 -8.14
CA THR A 103 -0.14 -21.98 -7.38
C THR A 103 0.86 -21.77 -6.26
N VAL A 104 0.45 -21.99 -5.01
CA VAL A 104 1.35 -21.98 -3.86
C VAL A 104 2.36 -23.10 -4.04
N PRO A 105 3.68 -22.85 -3.97
CA PRO A 105 4.68 -23.90 -4.15
C PRO A 105 4.49 -25.06 -3.17
N ALA A 106 4.79 -26.29 -3.60
CA ALA A 106 4.53 -27.50 -2.83
C ALA A 106 5.45 -27.61 -1.58
N GLU A 107 6.58 -26.93 -1.61
CA GLU A 107 7.57 -26.81 -0.56
C GLU A 107 7.27 -25.71 0.46
N THR A 108 6.19 -24.95 0.26
CA THR A 108 5.81 -23.87 1.18
C THR A 108 5.45 -24.46 2.55
N PRO A 109 6.10 -24.03 3.64
CA PRO A 109 5.75 -24.49 4.98
C PRO A 109 4.29 -24.18 5.32
N PRO A 110 3.61 -25.05 6.08
CA PRO A 110 2.27 -24.74 6.58
C PRO A 110 2.33 -23.61 7.62
N GLY A 111 1.28 -22.79 7.64
CA GLY A 111 1.12 -21.67 8.56
C GLY A 111 0.78 -20.34 7.85
N PRO A 112 0.84 -19.23 8.58
CA PRO A 112 0.54 -17.91 8.02
C PRO A 112 1.57 -17.51 6.98
N ALA A 113 1.09 -16.87 5.92
CA ALA A 113 1.93 -16.27 4.89
C ALA A 113 1.33 -14.95 4.42
N THR A 114 2.19 -14.07 3.90
CA THR A 114 1.76 -12.79 3.33
C THR A 114 1.91 -12.83 1.82
N LEU A 115 0.83 -12.55 1.10
CA LEU A 115 0.82 -12.39 -0.34
C LEU A 115 0.82 -10.90 -0.67
N THR A 116 1.78 -10.45 -1.46
CA THR A 116 1.97 -9.03 -1.79
C THR A 116 1.89 -8.82 -3.29
N LEU A 117 1.02 -7.92 -3.73
CA LEU A 117 0.94 -7.44 -5.11
C LEU A 117 1.34 -5.96 -5.13
N GLY A 118 2.51 -5.67 -5.68
CA GLY A 118 3.09 -4.32 -5.67
C GLY A 118 3.24 -3.76 -4.26
N ARG A 119 2.34 -2.84 -3.88
CA ARG A 119 2.33 -2.16 -2.57
C ARG A 119 1.15 -2.55 -1.68
N ALA A 120 0.30 -3.49 -2.11
CA ALA A 120 -0.81 -4.02 -1.31
C ALA A 120 -0.50 -5.46 -0.88
N SER A 121 -0.92 -5.83 0.33
CA SER A 121 -0.72 -7.17 0.87
C SER A 121 -1.97 -7.72 1.54
N VAL A 122 -2.06 -9.04 1.59
CA VAL A 122 -3.12 -9.79 2.27
C VAL A 122 -2.50 -11.03 2.93
N GLY A 123 -3.01 -11.39 4.12
CA GLY A 123 -2.62 -12.63 4.79
C GLY A 123 -3.35 -13.82 4.18
N ILE A 124 -2.66 -14.95 4.09
CA ILE A 124 -3.24 -16.25 3.75
C ILE A 124 -2.76 -17.31 4.75
N GLU A 125 -3.48 -18.42 4.81
CA GLU A 125 -3.10 -19.59 5.58
C GLU A 125 -2.72 -20.74 4.64
N VAL A 126 -1.47 -21.21 4.74
CA VAL A 126 -1.03 -22.45 4.08
C VAL A 126 -1.41 -23.63 4.98
N ALA A 127 -2.42 -24.38 4.56
CA ALA A 127 -2.93 -25.51 5.32
C ALA A 127 -1.99 -26.73 5.23
N VAL A 128 -2.05 -27.56 6.27
CA VAL A 128 -1.49 -28.92 6.24
C VAL A 128 -2.31 -29.77 5.25
N PRO A 129 -1.68 -30.61 4.41
CA PRO A 129 -2.37 -31.54 3.51
C PRO A 129 -3.33 -32.51 4.20
#